data_AF-A0A765ISA7-F1
#
_entry.id   AF-A0A765ISA7-F1
#
_cell.length_a   1.000
_cell.length_b   1.000
_cell.length_c   1.000
_cell.angle_alpha   90.00
_cell.angle_beta   90.00
_cell.angle_gamma   90.00
#
_symmetry.space_group_name_H-M   'P 1'
#
loop_
_entity.id
_entity.type
_entity.pdbx_description
1 polymer ?
#
loop_
_entity_poly.entity_id
_entity_poly.type
_entity_poly.pdbx_seq_one_letter_code
_entity_poly.pdbx_strand_id
1 'polypeptide(L)'
;MKKRHSRQGGTDYFYDTTGRITACRNEAYLDSWQYDAAANLLDRRQGETAQAGAGSVVPFNRITSYRGLHYRYDEYGRVVEKWGRNGTQHYRWDAEHRLTEVAVIRGSTVRRYGYVYDAPGRRVEKHELDAEGKPYNRTTFLWDGMRLAQECRLGRSSSLYIYSDQGSHEPLARVDRAAPGEADEVLYYHTDVNGAPEEMTDGGGNIVWEAGYQVWGNLTHEKETRPVQQNLRFQGQYLDRETGLHYNLFRFYDPDIGKFISGDPISIRGGINLYQYAPNPLSWIDPLGLLCKSAYSGRRGVIKAKADLKKNGFTVVAEEVTMKVNGKRIRADIVAKDANGNYHVFEVKNGKGRLTKGQKGSGVYDKGAANTNGGLGGGGISPSKGTQGKFEVATNGPNGIPVGGNGNVVDATFWLLRY
;
A
#
# COMPACT_ATOMS: atom_id res chain seq x y z
N MET A 1 3.39 17.42 8.36
CA MET A 1 3.90 16.14 8.93
C MET A 1 5.41 16.17 8.80
N LYS A 2 6.14 15.65 9.78
CA LYS A 2 7.60 15.55 9.72
C LYS A 2 8.01 14.10 9.94
N LYS A 3 8.84 13.56 9.03
CA LYS A 3 9.48 12.25 9.16
C LYS A 3 10.92 12.46 9.64
N ARG A 4 11.42 11.57 10.48
CA ARG A 4 12.83 11.51 10.86
C ARG A 4 13.36 10.11 10.58
N HIS A 5 14.48 10.05 9.88
CA HIS A 5 15.24 8.85 9.60
C HIS A 5 16.63 9.03 10.20
N SER A 6 17.17 8.02 10.88
CA SER A 6 18.46 8.12 11.58
C SER A 6 19.63 8.44 10.64
N ARG A 7 19.55 8.00 9.37
CA ARG A 7 20.60 8.17 8.36
C ARG A 7 20.28 9.20 7.26
N GLN A 8 19.00 9.47 7.02
CA GLN A 8 18.56 10.37 5.94
C GLN A 8 18.06 11.72 6.48
N GLY A 9 18.14 11.93 7.79
CA GLY A 9 17.75 13.18 8.44
C GLY A 9 16.22 13.37 8.50
N GLY A 10 15.81 14.64 8.47
CA GLY A 10 14.40 15.03 8.58
C GLY A 10 13.78 15.36 7.22
N THR A 11 12.57 14.87 6.97
CA THR A 11 11.75 15.27 5.82
C THR A 11 10.51 16.01 6.31
N ASP A 12 10.33 17.23 5.82
CA ASP A 12 9.16 18.08 6.08
C ASP A 12 8.16 17.97 4.92
N TYR A 13 6.91 17.66 5.25
CA TYR A 13 5.80 17.60 4.30
C TYR A 13 4.77 18.69 4.59
N PHE A 14 4.37 19.39 3.55
CA PHE A 14 3.37 20.45 3.55
C PHE A 14 2.10 19.98 2.88
N TYR A 15 0.96 20.49 3.33
CA TYR A 15 -0.36 19.99 2.92
C TYR A 15 -1.32 21.12 2.60
N ASP A 16 -2.25 20.85 1.70
CA ASP A 16 -3.46 21.67 1.56
C ASP A 16 -4.51 21.31 2.63
N THR A 17 -5.63 22.03 2.63
CA THR A 17 -6.76 21.82 3.57
C THR A 17 -7.47 20.48 3.37
N THR A 18 -7.25 19.80 2.25
CA THR A 18 -7.81 18.47 1.95
C THR A 18 -6.86 17.34 2.35
N GLY A 19 -5.65 17.65 2.84
CA GLY A 19 -4.66 16.67 3.27
C GLY A 19 -3.77 16.13 2.14
N ARG A 20 -3.78 16.76 0.97
CA ARG A 20 -2.86 16.42 -0.15
C ARG A 20 -1.52 17.10 0.06
N ILE A 21 -0.43 16.42 -0.33
CA ILE A 21 0.93 16.95 -0.20
C ILE A 21 1.14 18.06 -1.23
N THR A 22 1.44 19.27 -0.79
CA THR A 22 1.72 20.42 -1.66
C THR A 22 3.21 20.71 -1.80
N ALA A 23 4.03 20.28 -0.86
CA ALA A 23 5.48 20.35 -0.96
C ALA A 23 6.17 19.33 -0.05
N CYS A 24 7.40 18.97 -0.40
CA CYS A 24 8.29 18.12 0.37
C CYS A 24 9.69 18.73 0.38
N ARG A 25 10.34 18.72 1.55
CA ARG A 25 11.72 19.19 1.70
C ARG A 25 12.50 18.31 2.66
N ASN A 26 13.66 17.84 2.22
CA ASN A 26 14.76 17.31 3.03
C ASN A 26 16.10 17.79 2.45
N GLU A 27 17.22 17.30 2.96
CA GLU A 27 18.56 17.71 2.51
C GLU A 27 18.86 17.32 1.05
N ALA A 28 18.30 16.21 0.57
CA ALA A 28 18.56 15.67 -0.77
C ALA A 28 17.48 16.06 -1.81
N TYR A 29 16.31 16.52 -1.38
CA TYR A 29 15.12 16.64 -2.21
C TYR A 29 14.22 17.80 -1.78
N LEU A 30 13.87 18.65 -2.74
CA LEU A 30 12.92 19.74 -2.60
C LEU A 30 11.98 19.76 -3.81
N ASP A 31 10.68 19.66 -3.56
CA ASP A 31 9.67 19.72 -4.63
C ASP A 31 8.33 20.24 -4.13
N SER A 32 7.49 20.73 -5.06
CA SER A 32 6.15 21.23 -4.79
C SER A 32 5.17 20.91 -5.91
N TRP A 33 3.90 20.78 -5.56
CA TRP A 33 2.84 20.34 -6.45
C TRP A 33 1.61 21.22 -6.34
N GLN A 34 0.95 21.41 -7.47
CA GLN A 34 -0.40 21.96 -7.55
C GLN A 34 -1.35 20.92 -8.12
N TYR A 35 -2.62 21.05 -7.76
CA TYR A 35 -3.66 20.11 -8.16
C TYR A 35 -4.86 20.85 -8.74
N ASP A 36 -5.59 20.19 -9.63
CA ASP A 36 -6.96 20.58 -9.94
C ASP A 36 -7.93 20.08 -8.84
N ALA A 37 -9.21 20.40 -9.00
CA ALA A 37 -10.28 19.99 -8.08
C ALA A 37 -10.47 18.45 -8.03
N ALA A 38 -10.09 17.74 -9.09
CA ALA A 38 -10.17 16.28 -9.17
C ALA A 38 -8.88 15.58 -8.68
N ALA A 39 -7.96 16.33 -8.08
CA ALA A 39 -6.68 15.84 -7.56
C ALA A 39 -5.72 15.29 -8.63
N ASN A 40 -5.75 15.86 -9.83
CA ASN A 40 -4.71 15.65 -10.83
C ASN A 40 -3.56 16.62 -10.61
N LEU A 41 -2.32 16.14 -10.79
CA LEU A 41 -1.14 16.99 -10.77
C LEU A 41 -1.18 17.97 -11.94
N LEU A 42 -0.90 19.23 -11.65
CA LEU A 42 -0.70 20.28 -12.65
C LEU A 42 0.80 20.49 -12.86
N ASP A 43 1.18 20.81 -14.10
CA ASP A 43 2.59 20.96 -14.50
C ASP A 43 3.34 22.04 -13.68
N ARG A 44 2.62 23.10 -13.29
CA ARG A 44 3.12 24.23 -12.50
C ARG A 44 3.57 23.84 -11.09
N ARG A 45 4.67 24.43 -10.62
CA ARG A 45 5.09 24.38 -9.21
C ARG A 45 4.32 25.37 -8.37
N GLN A 46 4.31 25.19 -7.04
CA GLN A 46 3.65 26.13 -6.13
C GLN A 46 4.31 27.52 -6.24
N GLY A 47 3.51 28.55 -6.51
CA GLY A 47 3.98 29.94 -6.65
C GLY A 47 4.34 30.38 -8.07
N GLU A 48 4.34 29.48 -9.05
CA GLU A 48 4.51 29.86 -10.46
C GLU A 48 3.20 30.43 -11.05
N THR A 49 3.32 31.51 -11.82
CA THR A 49 2.20 32.10 -12.56
C THR A 49 1.87 31.20 -13.74
N ALA A 50 0.58 30.94 -13.98
CA ALA A 50 0.17 30.11 -15.12
C ALA A 50 0.67 30.74 -16.42
N GLN A 51 1.43 29.99 -17.22
CA GLN A 51 1.69 30.39 -18.61
C GLN A 51 0.37 30.43 -19.38
N ALA A 52 0.21 31.38 -20.30
CA ALA A 52 -0.98 31.44 -21.14
C ALA A 52 -1.17 30.11 -21.89
N GLY A 53 -2.30 29.42 -21.66
CA GLY A 53 -2.59 28.10 -22.21
C GLY A 53 -2.26 26.91 -21.30
N ALA A 54 -1.60 27.10 -20.16
CA ALA A 54 -1.45 26.06 -19.14
C ALA A 54 -2.81 25.81 -18.47
N GLY A 55 -3.47 24.72 -18.85
CA GLY A 55 -4.79 24.35 -18.34
C GLY A 55 -4.80 24.24 -16.81
N SER A 56 -5.84 24.80 -16.18
CA SER A 56 -6.07 24.69 -14.73
C SER A 56 -6.72 23.36 -14.32
N VAL A 57 -7.01 22.50 -15.30
CA VAL A 57 -7.74 21.24 -15.15
C VAL A 57 -7.11 20.18 -16.05
N VAL A 58 -7.17 18.92 -15.61
CA VAL A 58 -6.77 17.77 -16.42
C VAL A 58 -8.02 17.06 -16.94
N PRO A 59 -8.34 17.17 -18.24
CA PRO A 59 -9.53 16.56 -18.81
C PRO A 59 -9.57 15.04 -18.58
N PHE A 60 -10.73 14.51 -18.20
CA PHE A 60 -10.95 13.08 -17.96
C PHE A 60 -9.98 12.42 -16.95
N ASN A 61 -9.30 13.21 -16.12
CA ASN A 61 -8.21 12.76 -15.24
C ASN A 61 -7.00 12.14 -15.98
N ARG A 62 -6.85 12.41 -17.29
CA ARG A 62 -5.79 11.88 -18.15
C ARG A 62 -4.70 12.92 -18.35
N ILE A 63 -3.55 12.73 -17.71
CA ILE A 63 -2.40 13.64 -17.84
C ILE A 63 -1.78 13.44 -19.21
N THR A 64 -1.88 14.42 -20.10
CA THR A 64 -1.26 14.39 -21.43
C THR A 64 0.12 15.04 -21.46
N SER A 65 0.44 15.90 -20.49
CA SER A 65 1.76 16.47 -20.28
C SER A 65 2.00 16.80 -18.80
N TYR A 66 3.20 16.53 -18.32
CA TYR A 66 3.65 16.90 -16.97
C TYR A 66 5.18 16.93 -16.92
N ARG A 67 5.76 18.09 -16.61
CA ARG A 67 7.19 18.33 -16.38
C ARG A 67 8.10 17.79 -17.48
N GLY A 68 7.72 18.04 -18.74
CA GLY A 68 8.44 17.59 -19.93
C GLY A 68 8.25 16.12 -20.28
N LEU A 69 7.39 15.41 -19.55
CA LEU A 69 6.82 14.12 -19.97
C LEU A 69 5.51 14.37 -20.70
N HIS A 70 5.23 13.53 -21.67
CA HIS A 70 4.02 13.57 -22.46
C HIS A 70 3.46 12.16 -22.63
N TYR A 71 2.14 12.09 -22.79
CA TYR A 71 1.40 10.84 -22.79
C TYR A 71 0.31 10.84 -23.87
N ARG A 72 0.11 9.69 -24.51
CA ARG A 72 -1.06 9.40 -25.34
C ARG A 72 -1.86 8.26 -24.74
N TYR A 73 -3.17 8.36 -24.87
CA TYR A 73 -4.12 7.36 -24.43
C TYR A 73 -4.88 6.78 -25.62
N ASP A 74 -5.28 5.52 -25.53
CA ASP A 74 -6.26 4.92 -26.44
C ASP A 74 -7.70 5.30 -26.08
N GLU A 75 -8.67 4.80 -26.85
CA GLU A 75 -10.10 5.03 -26.65
C GLU A 75 -10.62 4.51 -25.29
N TYR A 76 -9.97 3.47 -24.74
CA TYR A 76 -10.27 2.91 -23.42
C TYR A 76 -9.60 3.68 -22.28
N GLY A 77 -8.83 4.73 -22.59
CA GLY A 77 -8.13 5.53 -21.59
C GLY A 77 -6.91 4.85 -20.99
N ARG A 78 -6.28 3.90 -21.69
CA ARG A 78 -4.99 3.31 -21.31
C ARG A 78 -3.86 4.06 -22.00
N VAL A 79 -2.76 4.33 -21.30
CA VAL A 79 -1.59 4.95 -21.93
C VAL A 79 -1.03 4.01 -22.98
N VAL A 80 -0.84 4.50 -24.20
CA VAL A 80 -0.22 3.78 -25.33
C VAL A 80 1.15 4.32 -25.71
N GLU A 81 1.47 5.54 -25.28
CA GLU A 81 2.78 6.15 -25.48
C GLU A 81 3.13 7.09 -24.33
N LYS A 82 4.39 7.07 -23.89
CA LYS A 82 5.00 8.04 -22.96
C LYS A 82 6.33 8.49 -23.56
N TRP A 83 6.60 9.79 -23.62
CA TRP A 83 7.91 10.28 -24.06
C TRP A 83 8.38 11.48 -23.26
N GLY A 84 9.69 11.69 -23.30
CA GLY A 84 10.35 12.84 -22.69
C GLY A 84 11.86 12.74 -22.85
N ARG A 85 12.61 13.35 -21.93
CA ARG A 85 14.08 13.42 -22.02
C ARG A 85 14.77 12.05 -22.07
N ASN A 86 14.16 11.02 -21.49
CA ASN A 86 14.76 9.69 -21.35
C ASN A 86 14.36 8.71 -22.47
N GLY A 87 13.76 9.21 -23.55
CA GLY A 87 13.29 8.43 -24.68
C GLY A 87 11.78 8.25 -24.70
N THR A 88 11.33 7.30 -25.52
CA THR A 88 9.91 7.00 -25.76
C THR A 88 9.60 5.57 -25.33
N GLN A 89 8.43 5.37 -24.74
CA GLN A 89 7.88 4.06 -24.40
C GLN A 89 6.54 3.88 -25.12
N HIS A 90 6.36 2.76 -25.81
CA HIS A 90 5.08 2.36 -26.39
C HIS A 90 4.52 1.17 -25.62
N TYR A 91 3.23 1.23 -25.28
CA TYR A 91 2.56 0.25 -24.43
C TYR A 91 1.51 -0.51 -25.23
N ARG A 92 1.55 -1.84 -25.18
CA ARG A 92 0.54 -2.73 -25.80
C ARG A 92 -0.28 -3.41 -24.72
N TRP A 93 -1.59 -3.47 -24.97
CA TRP A 93 -2.58 -3.99 -24.05
C TRP A 93 -3.36 -5.12 -24.69
N ASP A 94 -3.77 -6.12 -23.91
CA ASP A 94 -4.71 -7.15 -24.35
C ASP A 94 -6.17 -6.71 -24.22
N ALA A 95 -7.08 -7.62 -24.58
CA ALA A 95 -8.53 -7.42 -24.50
C ALA A 95 -9.04 -7.36 -23.05
N GLU A 96 -8.30 -7.89 -22.08
CA GLU A 96 -8.61 -7.79 -20.65
C GLU A 96 -7.99 -6.53 -20.00
N HIS A 97 -7.50 -5.58 -20.81
CA HIS A 97 -6.86 -4.35 -20.35
C HIS A 97 -5.60 -4.55 -19.50
N ARG A 98 -4.86 -5.64 -19.71
CA ARG A 98 -3.55 -5.90 -19.09
C ARG A 98 -2.43 -5.49 -20.05
N LEU A 99 -1.38 -4.90 -19.49
CA LEU A 99 -0.20 -4.50 -20.26
C LEU A 99 0.57 -5.75 -20.66
N THR A 100 0.70 -6.05 -21.94
CA THR A 100 1.36 -7.27 -22.42
C THR A 100 2.75 -7.02 -22.98
N GLU A 101 3.03 -5.81 -23.45
CA GLU A 101 4.34 -5.44 -23.97
C GLU A 101 4.66 -3.96 -23.77
N VAL A 102 5.94 -3.64 -23.51
CA VAL A 102 6.48 -2.29 -23.60
C VAL A 102 7.69 -2.26 -24.51
N ALA A 103 7.67 -1.37 -25.52
CA ALA A 103 8.83 -1.05 -26.34
C ALA A 103 9.46 0.26 -25.84
N VAL A 104 10.72 0.21 -25.40
CA VAL A 104 11.50 1.34 -24.90
C VAL A 104 12.53 1.75 -25.95
N ILE A 105 12.42 2.98 -26.43
CA ILE A 105 13.26 3.58 -27.48
C ILE A 105 14.13 4.66 -26.85
N ARG A 106 15.46 4.50 -26.93
CA ARG A 106 16.44 5.49 -26.48
C ARG A 106 17.49 5.71 -27.57
N GLY A 107 17.44 6.86 -28.24
CA GLY A 107 18.24 7.09 -29.45
C GLY A 107 17.90 6.05 -30.52
N SER A 108 18.90 5.33 -31.02
CA SER A 108 18.73 4.24 -31.98
C SER A 108 18.42 2.88 -31.34
N THR A 109 18.47 2.76 -30.01
CA THR A 109 18.26 1.48 -29.32
C THR A 109 16.78 1.26 -29.04
N VAL A 110 16.27 0.09 -29.44
CA VAL A 110 14.93 -0.38 -29.10
C VAL A 110 15.05 -1.65 -28.27
N ARG A 111 14.40 -1.68 -27.10
CA ARG A 111 14.24 -2.90 -26.29
C ARG A 111 12.77 -3.16 -26.04
N ARG A 112 12.36 -4.42 -26.12
CA ARG A 112 10.97 -4.84 -25.93
C ARG A 112 10.86 -5.78 -24.76
N TYR A 113 9.85 -5.58 -23.93
CA TYR A 113 9.61 -6.31 -22.70
C TYR A 113 8.20 -6.87 -22.73
N GLY A 114 8.04 -8.18 -22.52
CA GLY A 114 6.74 -8.84 -22.51
C GLY A 114 6.34 -9.29 -21.10
N TYR A 115 5.02 -9.40 -20.89
CA TYR A 115 4.41 -9.81 -19.62
C TYR A 115 3.37 -10.91 -19.83
N VAL A 116 3.37 -11.91 -18.96
CA VAL A 116 2.43 -13.03 -18.98
C VAL A 116 1.65 -13.08 -17.67
N TYR A 117 0.35 -13.36 -17.77
CA TYR A 117 -0.58 -13.35 -16.66
C TYR A 117 -1.30 -14.69 -16.52
N ASP A 118 -1.66 -15.04 -15.28
CA ASP A 118 -2.58 -16.14 -15.03
C ASP A 118 -4.05 -15.69 -15.09
N ALA A 119 -4.97 -16.65 -14.94
CA ALA A 119 -6.41 -16.40 -15.02
C ALA A 119 -6.94 -15.38 -13.98
N PRO A 120 -6.47 -15.38 -12.71
CA PRO A 120 -6.78 -14.31 -11.77
C PRO A 120 -6.20 -12.92 -12.11
N GLY A 121 -5.36 -12.79 -13.14
CA GLY A 121 -4.77 -11.53 -13.58
C GLY A 121 -3.43 -11.19 -12.92
N ARG A 122 -2.80 -12.15 -12.24
CA ARG A 122 -1.48 -11.96 -11.60
C ARG A 122 -0.39 -12.18 -12.63
N ARG A 123 0.62 -11.32 -12.66
CA ARG A 123 1.77 -11.49 -13.55
C ARG A 123 2.60 -12.69 -13.10
N VAL A 124 2.74 -13.70 -13.95
CA VAL A 124 3.52 -14.92 -13.69
C VAL A 124 4.87 -14.90 -14.38
N GLU A 125 5.07 -14.06 -15.39
CA GLU A 125 6.36 -13.89 -16.07
C GLU A 125 6.54 -12.46 -16.58
N LYS A 126 7.80 -12.01 -16.59
CA LYS A 126 8.29 -10.93 -17.45
C LYS A 126 9.56 -11.35 -18.18
N HIS A 127 9.78 -10.81 -19.37
CA HIS A 127 10.92 -11.18 -20.21
C HIS A 127 11.32 -10.07 -21.18
N GLU A 128 12.53 -10.16 -21.74
CA GLU A 128 12.95 -9.37 -22.90
C GLU A 128 12.61 -10.13 -24.19
N LEU A 129 12.35 -9.40 -25.29
CA LEU A 129 12.13 -9.97 -26.61
C LEU A 129 13.34 -9.68 -27.51
N ASP A 130 13.87 -10.71 -28.17
CA ASP A 130 14.97 -10.56 -29.12
C ASP A 130 14.46 -9.96 -30.45
N ALA A 131 15.34 -9.83 -31.45
CA ALA A 131 15.00 -9.24 -32.74
C ALA A 131 13.91 -10.03 -33.48
N GLU A 132 13.86 -11.34 -33.27
CA GLU A 132 12.87 -12.26 -33.81
C GLU A 132 11.57 -12.31 -32.97
N GLY A 133 11.53 -11.60 -31.84
CA GLY A 133 10.37 -11.55 -30.94
C GLY A 133 10.26 -12.76 -30.01
N LYS A 134 11.34 -13.52 -29.80
CA LYS A 134 11.37 -14.66 -28.89
C LYS A 134 11.76 -14.20 -27.46
N PRO A 135 11.09 -14.73 -26.42
CA PRO A 135 11.40 -14.35 -25.03
C PRO A 135 12.74 -14.89 -24.50
N TYR A 136 13.57 -13.99 -23.94
CA TYR A 136 14.80 -14.27 -23.20
C TYR A 136 14.88 -13.43 -21.90
N ASN A 137 15.92 -13.61 -21.08
CA ASN A 137 16.10 -12.91 -19.79
C ASN A 137 14.84 -12.96 -18.89
N ARG A 138 14.27 -14.15 -18.72
CA ARG A 138 12.98 -14.34 -18.05
C ARG A 138 13.07 -14.23 -16.53
N THR A 139 12.08 -13.57 -15.94
CA THR A 139 11.79 -13.60 -14.50
C THR A 139 10.38 -14.14 -14.31
N THR A 140 10.24 -15.21 -13.54
CA THR A 140 8.93 -15.80 -13.19
C THR A 140 8.54 -15.41 -11.77
N PHE A 141 7.23 -15.43 -11.50
CA PHE A 141 6.66 -15.01 -10.22
C PHE A 141 5.73 -16.09 -9.66
N LEU A 142 5.85 -16.35 -8.36
CA LEU A 142 4.92 -17.18 -7.60
C LEU A 142 4.12 -16.32 -6.63
N TRP A 143 2.88 -16.73 -6.35
CA TRP A 143 1.90 -15.93 -5.62
C TRP A 143 1.26 -16.71 -4.47
N ASP A 144 1.13 -16.05 -3.31
CA ASP A 144 0.32 -16.47 -2.17
C ASP A 144 -1.00 -15.67 -2.21
N GLY A 145 -2.05 -16.27 -2.76
CA GLY A 145 -3.28 -15.54 -3.09
C GLY A 145 -3.00 -14.38 -4.05
N MET A 146 -3.22 -13.14 -3.60
CA MET A 146 -2.96 -11.91 -4.38
C MET A 146 -1.68 -11.18 -3.96
N ARG A 147 -0.81 -11.84 -3.19
CA ARG A 147 0.44 -11.29 -2.69
C ARG A 147 1.62 -12.01 -3.34
N LEU A 148 2.60 -11.24 -3.83
CA LEU A 148 3.78 -11.79 -4.47
C LEU A 148 4.56 -12.63 -3.45
N ALA A 149 4.76 -13.91 -3.71
CA ALA A 149 5.49 -14.79 -2.81
C ALA A 149 6.96 -14.87 -3.21
N GLN A 150 7.25 -15.04 -4.51
CA GLN A 150 8.62 -15.26 -4.98
C GLN A 150 8.83 -14.66 -6.36
N GLU A 151 10.05 -14.19 -6.62
CA GLU A 151 10.55 -14.02 -7.98
C GLU A 151 11.71 -15.00 -8.24
N CYS A 152 11.81 -15.50 -9.47
CA CYS A 152 12.89 -16.37 -9.91
C CYS A 152 13.44 -15.91 -11.25
N ARG A 153 14.73 -15.57 -11.30
CA ARG A 153 15.43 -15.30 -12.56
C ARG A 153 15.98 -16.61 -13.08
N LEU A 154 15.47 -17.05 -14.23
CA LEU A 154 15.82 -18.36 -14.78
C LEU A 154 17.34 -18.50 -14.95
N GLY A 155 17.93 -19.53 -14.36
CA GLY A 155 19.38 -19.80 -14.39
C GLY A 155 20.23 -18.89 -13.49
N ARG A 156 19.62 -18.15 -12.56
CA ARG A 156 20.33 -17.27 -11.62
C ARG A 156 19.85 -17.50 -10.17
N SER A 157 19.10 -16.56 -9.62
CA SER A 157 18.69 -16.50 -8.22
C SER A 157 17.17 -16.48 -8.08
N SER A 158 16.68 -16.99 -6.95
CA SER A 158 15.28 -16.85 -6.53
C SER A 158 15.19 -16.13 -5.19
N SER A 159 14.23 -15.22 -5.08
CA SER A 159 13.99 -14.41 -3.90
C SER A 159 12.58 -14.65 -3.40
N LEU A 160 12.45 -15.25 -2.21
CA LEU A 160 11.20 -15.48 -1.51
C LEU A 160 10.93 -14.30 -0.56
N TYR A 161 9.74 -13.72 -0.63
CA TYR A 161 9.33 -12.57 0.17
C TYR A 161 8.49 -13.00 1.38
N ILE A 162 8.86 -12.49 2.56
CA ILE A 162 8.15 -12.67 3.82
C ILE A 162 7.58 -11.33 4.26
N TYR A 163 6.32 -11.31 4.66
CA TYR A 163 5.57 -10.09 5.02
C TYR A 163 5.30 -10.02 6.51
N SER A 164 5.06 -8.81 7.03
CA SER A 164 4.90 -8.53 8.46
C SER A 164 3.80 -9.33 9.15
N ASP A 165 2.71 -9.60 8.44
CA ASP A 165 1.52 -10.25 8.99
C ASP A 165 0.60 -10.86 7.91
N GLN A 166 -0.48 -11.50 8.36
CA GLN A 166 -1.50 -12.07 7.50
C GLN A 166 -2.31 -10.96 6.81
N GLY A 167 -2.19 -10.89 5.47
CA GLY A 167 -2.89 -9.91 4.64
C GLY A 167 -2.19 -8.55 4.51
N SER A 168 -1.08 -8.32 5.21
CA SER A 168 -0.16 -7.21 4.94
C SER A 168 0.65 -7.44 3.67
N HIS A 169 1.01 -6.34 3.03
CA HIS A 169 1.93 -6.27 1.90
C HIS A 169 3.20 -5.49 2.26
N GLU A 170 3.39 -5.19 3.54
CA GLU A 170 4.64 -4.65 4.08
C GLU A 170 5.67 -5.77 4.22
N PRO A 171 6.82 -5.63 3.54
CA PRO A 171 7.85 -6.67 3.57
C PRO A 171 8.55 -6.66 4.93
N LEU A 172 8.85 -7.86 5.42
CA LEU A 172 9.57 -8.11 6.68
C LEU A 172 10.97 -8.68 6.40
N ALA A 173 11.04 -9.72 5.57
CA ALA A 173 12.30 -10.34 5.19
C ALA A 173 12.25 -10.86 3.75
N ARG A 174 13.42 -11.12 3.18
CA ARG A 174 13.62 -11.80 1.90
C ARG A 174 14.58 -12.95 2.11
N VAL A 175 14.27 -14.11 1.55
CA VAL A 175 15.17 -15.26 1.52
C VAL A 175 15.66 -15.43 0.10
N ASP A 176 16.95 -15.16 -0.11
CA ASP A 176 17.62 -15.34 -1.39
C ASP A 176 18.25 -16.73 -1.42
N ARG A 177 17.84 -17.52 -2.40
CA ARG A 177 18.33 -18.89 -2.54
C ARG A 177 19.77 -18.89 -3.03
N ALA A 178 20.61 -19.61 -2.31
CA ALA A 178 22.02 -19.74 -2.65
C ALA A 178 22.26 -20.81 -3.72
N ALA A 179 23.51 -20.91 -4.20
CA ALA A 179 23.92 -21.98 -5.09
C ALA A 179 23.78 -23.36 -4.39
N PRO A 180 23.63 -24.47 -5.15
CA PRO A 180 23.57 -25.81 -4.54
C PRO A 180 24.78 -26.07 -3.63
N GLY A 181 24.53 -26.40 -2.35
CA GLY A 181 25.56 -26.64 -1.35
C GLY A 181 25.87 -25.45 -0.43
N GLU A 182 25.29 -24.28 -0.68
CA GLU A 182 25.36 -23.11 0.19
C GLU A 182 24.06 -22.92 0.97
N ALA A 183 24.13 -22.20 2.10
CA ALA A 183 22.96 -21.84 2.88
C ALA A 183 22.25 -20.62 2.27
N ASP A 184 20.92 -20.67 2.23
CA ASP A 184 20.11 -19.51 1.82
C ASP A 184 20.39 -18.29 2.68
N GLU A 185 20.38 -17.11 2.07
CA GLU A 185 20.62 -15.85 2.76
C GLU A 185 19.30 -15.19 3.16
N VAL A 186 19.18 -14.77 4.42
CA VAL A 186 18.04 -14.01 4.92
C VAL A 186 18.41 -12.54 5.04
N LEU A 187 17.61 -11.68 4.40
CA LEU A 187 17.74 -10.23 4.43
C LEU A 187 16.50 -9.62 5.09
N TYR A 188 16.70 -8.60 5.91
CA TYR A 188 15.65 -7.97 6.70
C TYR A 188 15.36 -6.58 6.15
N TYR A 189 14.08 -6.27 5.95
CA TYR A 189 13.64 -4.96 5.47
C TYR A 189 13.47 -3.96 6.60
N HIS A 190 13.88 -2.73 6.34
CA HIS A 190 13.53 -1.56 7.14
C HIS A 190 12.72 -0.63 6.25
N THR A 191 11.48 -0.35 6.64
CA THR A 191 10.49 0.30 5.78
C THR A 191 10.16 1.72 6.25
N ASP A 192 9.77 2.57 5.30
CA ASP A 192 9.08 3.82 5.59
C ASP A 192 7.69 3.55 6.19
N VAL A 193 7.04 4.60 6.70
CA VAL A 193 5.70 4.57 7.30
C VAL A 193 4.61 4.02 6.39
N ASN A 194 4.79 4.09 5.07
CA ASN A 194 3.88 3.52 4.07
C ASN A 194 4.26 2.08 3.67
N GLY A 195 5.34 1.53 4.23
CA GLY A 195 5.84 0.18 3.96
C GLY A 195 6.80 0.07 2.77
N ALA A 196 7.21 1.18 2.14
CA ALA A 196 8.27 1.13 1.13
C ALA A 196 9.62 0.77 1.77
N PRO A 197 10.38 -0.21 1.24
CA PRO A 197 11.73 -0.50 1.73
C PRO A 197 12.66 0.70 1.65
N GLU A 198 13.27 1.13 2.75
CA GLU A 198 14.35 2.14 2.73
C GLU A 198 15.72 1.51 2.91
N GLU A 199 15.81 0.39 3.63
CA GLU A 199 17.06 -0.33 3.85
C GLU A 199 16.83 -1.84 3.88
N MET A 200 17.89 -2.59 3.60
CA MET A 200 17.96 -4.03 3.87
C MET A 200 19.24 -4.35 4.62
N THR A 201 19.14 -5.22 5.62
CA THR A 201 20.30 -5.73 6.38
C THR A 201 20.45 -7.24 6.25
N ASP A 202 21.69 -7.73 6.34
CA ASP A 202 21.97 -9.16 6.49
C ASP A 202 21.69 -9.67 7.92
N GLY A 203 21.95 -10.96 8.17
CA GLY A 203 21.83 -11.57 9.51
C GLY A 203 22.78 -11.03 10.57
N GLY A 204 23.85 -10.33 10.17
CA GLY A 204 24.78 -9.63 11.06
C GLY A 204 24.34 -8.19 11.37
N GLY A 205 23.28 -7.69 10.72
CA GLY A 205 22.81 -6.31 10.86
C GLY A 205 23.56 -5.32 9.97
N ASN A 206 24.41 -5.78 9.03
CA ASN A 206 25.09 -4.91 8.09
C ASN A 206 24.12 -4.48 6.99
N ILE A 207 24.14 -3.20 6.60
CA ILE A 207 23.32 -2.69 5.50
C ILE A 207 23.89 -3.22 4.17
N VAL A 208 23.02 -3.89 3.41
CA VAL A 208 23.36 -4.46 2.09
C VAL A 208 22.78 -3.63 0.95
N TRP A 209 21.67 -2.94 1.21
CA TRP A 209 20.98 -2.05 0.27
C TRP A 209 20.34 -0.89 1.03
N GLU A 210 20.39 0.32 0.48
CA GLU A 210 19.66 1.51 0.97
C GLU A 210 19.11 2.34 -0.18
N ALA A 211 17.97 3.01 0.06
CA ALA A 211 17.34 3.91 -0.90
C ALA A 211 16.62 5.08 -0.21
N GLY A 212 16.53 6.20 -0.93
CA GLY A 212 15.68 7.32 -0.57
C GLY A 212 14.67 7.62 -1.66
N TYR A 213 13.49 8.12 -1.29
CA TYR A 213 12.37 8.30 -2.21
C TYR A 213 11.91 9.75 -2.35
N GLN A 214 11.49 10.08 -3.57
CA GLN A 214 10.59 11.20 -3.86
C GLN A 214 9.16 10.85 -3.42
N VAL A 215 8.27 11.84 -3.33
CA VAL A 215 6.90 11.66 -2.80
C VAL A 215 6.09 10.59 -3.54
N TRP A 216 6.28 10.49 -4.85
CA TRP A 216 5.54 9.56 -5.71
C TRP A 216 6.28 8.24 -5.95
N GLY A 217 7.31 7.92 -5.14
CA GLY A 217 7.98 6.62 -5.17
C GLY A 217 9.15 6.49 -6.15
N ASN A 218 9.47 7.56 -6.89
CA ASN A 218 10.74 7.64 -7.62
C ASN A 218 11.92 7.67 -6.64
N LEU A 219 13.05 7.09 -7.05
CA LEU A 219 14.26 7.10 -6.23
C LEU A 219 14.97 8.47 -6.30
N THR A 220 15.45 8.94 -5.16
CA THR A 220 16.44 10.03 -5.07
C THR A 220 17.86 9.48 -5.11
N HIS A 221 18.05 8.30 -4.51
CA HIS A 221 19.28 7.51 -4.55
C HIS A 221 18.96 6.05 -4.27
N GLU A 222 19.87 5.18 -4.68
CA GLU A 222 19.88 3.75 -4.39
C GLU A 222 21.35 3.34 -4.28
N LYS A 223 21.71 2.61 -3.22
CA LYS A 223 23.07 2.11 -3.01
C LYS A 223 23.02 0.65 -2.62
N GLU A 224 23.95 -0.11 -3.18
CA GLU A 224 24.18 -1.52 -2.94
C GLU A 224 25.62 -1.68 -2.44
N THR A 225 25.83 -2.29 -1.27
CA THR A 225 27.20 -2.59 -0.79
C THR A 225 27.74 -3.90 -1.39
N ARG A 226 26.84 -4.71 -1.95
CA ARG A 226 27.10 -5.93 -2.73
C ARG A 226 25.94 -6.16 -3.70
N PRO A 227 26.08 -7.03 -4.73
CA PRO A 227 25.02 -7.24 -5.73
C PRO A 227 23.72 -7.78 -5.10
N VAL A 228 22.77 -6.88 -4.82
CA VAL A 228 21.54 -7.21 -4.10
C VAL A 228 20.41 -6.28 -4.54
N GLN A 229 19.82 -6.63 -5.69
CA GLN A 229 18.77 -5.83 -6.29
C GLN A 229 17.48 -5.92 -5.47
N GLN A 230 16.85 -4.78 -5.18
CA GLN A 230 15.55 -4.70 -4.51
C GLN A 230 14.47 -4.03 -5.38
N ASN A 231 13.37 -4.73 -5.65
CA ASN A 231 12.34 -4.25 -6.58
C ASN A 231 11.00 -3.88 -5.91
N LEU A 232 10.73 -4.29 -4.68
CA LEU A 232 9.52 -3.85 -3.97
C LEU A 232 9.50 -2.32 -3.79
N ARG A 233 8.31 -1.73 -3.91
CA ARG A 233 8.07 -0.29 -3.75
C ARG A 233 6.99 -0.06 -2.69
N PHE A 234 6.04 0.86 -2.90
CA PHE A 234 4.90 0.94 -1.97
C PHE A 234 4.23 -0.43 -1.82
N GLN A 235 3.54 -0.67 -0.72
CA GLN A 235 2.94 -1.97 -0.43
C GLN A 235 2.09 -2.49 -1.60
N GLY A 236 2.45 -3.67 -2.12
CA GLY A 236 1.84 -4.32 -3.29
C GLY A 236 2.53 -4.04 -4.63
N GLN A 237 3.49 -3.12 -4.66
CA GLN A 237 4.18 -2.71 -5.89
C GLN A 237 5.51 -3.42 -6.11
N TYR A 238 5.80 -3.70 -7.38
CA TYR A 238 7.07 -4.23 -7.88
C TYR A 238 7.61 -3.33 -9.00
N LEU A 239 8.84 -2.83 -8.86
CA LEU A 239 9.52 -2.01 -9.85
C LEU A 239 9.99 -2.85 -11.04
N ASP A 240 9.49 -2.49 -12.21
CA ASP A 240 10.07 -2.88 -13.49
C ASP A 240 11.13 -1.86 -13.90
N ARG A 241 12.39 -2.17 -13.59
CA ARG A 241 13.53 -1.28 -13.85
C ARG A 241 13.68 -0.90 -15.32
N GLU A 242 13.25 -1.78 -16.21
CA GLU A 242 13.25 -1.58 -17.64
C GLU A 242 12.39 -0.40 -18.12
N THR A 243 11.26 -0.14 -17.44
CA THR A 243 10.28 0.88 -17.83
C THR A 243 10.19 2.02 -16.82
N GLY A 244 10.62 1.78 -15.58
CA GLY A 244 10.41 2.67 -14.44
C GLY A 244 9.00 2.56 -13.85
N LEU A 245 8.12 1.75 -14.44
CA LEU A 245 6.77 1.53 -13.91
C LEU A 245 6.81 0.59 -12.70
N HIS A 246 5.87 0.80 -11.80
CA HIS A 246 5.63 -0.10 -10.70
C HIS A 246 4.41 -0.98 -11.04
N TYR A 247 4.64 -2.26 -11.28
CA TYR A 247 3.57 -3.25 -11.38
C TYR A 247 2.81 -3.30 -10.04
N ASN A 248 1.50 -3.07 -10.07
CA ASN A 248 0.63 -3.03 -8.90
C ASN A 248 -0.61 -3.91 -9.14
N LEU A 249 -0.35 -5.21 -9.29
CA LEU A 249 -1.31 -6.29 -9.51
C LEU A 249 -2.24 -6.08 -10.71
N PHE A 250 -3.34 -5.34 -10.54
CA PHE A 250 -4.33 -5.08 -11.60
C PHE A 250 -4.01 -3.84 -12.44
N ARG A 251 -3.04 -3.01 -12.02
CA ARG A 251 -2.65 -1.78 -12.74
C ARG A 251 -1.13 -1.58 -12.73
N PHE A 252 -0.64 -0.73 -13.62
CA PHE A 252 0.73 -0.22 -13.60
C PHE A 252 0.72 1.22 -13.10
N TYR A 253 1.54 1.51 -12.09
CA TYR A 253 1.72 2.82 -11.50
C TYR A 253 2.95 3.50 -12.10
N ASP A 254 2.79 4.75 -12.54
CA ASP A 254 3.86 5.61 -13.01
C ASP A 254 4.26 6.58 -11.89
N PRO A 255 5.43 6.38 -11.24
CA PRO A 255 5.90 7.25 -10.17
C PRO A 255 6.23 8.68 -10.67
N ASP A 256 6.42 8.89 -11.98
CA ASP A 256 6.71 10.23 -12.51
C ASP A 256 5.52 11.19 -12.39
N ILE A 257 4.30 10.65 -12.47
CA ILE A 257 3.04 11.40 -12.38
C ILE A 257 2.17 10.99 -11.19
N GLY A 258 2.66 10.09 -10.34
CA GLY A 258 1.95 9.64 -9.15
C GLY A 258 0.59 8.97 -9.43
N LYS A 259 0.42 8.35 -10.60
CA LYS A 259 -0.87 7.82 -11.08
C LYS A 259 -0.74 6.46 -11.74
N PHE A 260 -1.85 5.75 -11.85
CA PHE A 260 -1.95 4.59 -12.73
C PHE A 260 -2.00 5.00 -14.20
N ILE A 261 -1.48 4.15 -15.08
CA ILE A 261 -1.49 4.38 -16.54
C ILE A 261 -2.73 3.80 -17.25
N SER A 262 -3.66 3.23 -16.48
CA SER A 262 -4.96 2.76 -16.94
C SER A 262 -6.03 3.15 -15.92
N GLY A 263 -7.28 3.28 -16.39
CA GLY A 263 -8.41 3.53 -15.51
C GLY A 263 -8.68 2.35 -14.57
N ASP A 264 -9.29 2.62 -13.42
CA ASP A 264 -9.65 1.61 -12.43
C ASP A 264 -10.55 0.50 -13.00
N PRO A 265 -10.15 -0.78 -12.95
CA PRO A 265 -10.97 -1.90 -13.43
C PRO A 265 -12.31 -2.04 -12.71
N ILE A 266 -12.43 -1.55 -11.46
CA ILE A 266 -13.71 -1.52 -10.74
C ILE A 266 -14.45 -0.18 -10.92
N SER A 267 -13.96 0.68 -11.82
CA SER A 267 -14.56 1.95 -12.22
C SER A 267 -14.78 2.88 -11.01
N ILE A 268 -15.90 3.61 -10.98
CA ILE A 268 -16.25 4.59 -9.95
C ILE A 268 -16.32 4.01 -8.53
N ARG A 269 -16.35 2.68 -8.37
CA ARG A 269 -16.26 2.02 -7.05
C ARG A 269 -14.90 2.24 -6.41
N GLY A 270 -13.83 2.40 -7.21
CA GLY A 270 -12.48 2.74 -6.77
C GLY A 270 -12.30 4.21 -6.39
N GLY A 271 -13.15 5.08 -6.94
CA GLY A 271 -13.15 6.52 -6.72
C GLY A 271 -13.50 7.29 -7.99
N ILE A 272 -13.72 8.60 -7.87
CA ILE A 272 -14.08 9.47 -9.01
C ILE A 272 -12.89 9.79 -9.92
N ASN A 273 -11.66 9.72 -9.41
CA ASN A 273 -10.44 9.83 -10.20
C ASN A 273 -9.91 8.43 -10.51
N LEU A 274 -10.25 7.92 -11.69
CA LEU A 274 -9.96 6.53 -12.10
C LEU A 274 -8.47 6.19 -12.21
N TYR A 275 -7.57 7.20 -12.21
CA TYR A 275 -6.12 7.02 -12.33
C TYR A 275 -5.39 7.29 -11.01
N GLN A 276 -6.10 7.67 -9.95
CA GLN A 276 -5.49 8.00 -8.68
C GLN A 276 -4.92 6.75 -7.99
N TYR A 277 -3.67 6.84 -7.51
CA TYR A 277 -3.10 5.82 -6.63
C TYR A 277 -3.71 5.88 -5.23
N ALA A 278 -3.56 7.03 -4.56
CA ALA A 278 -4.10 7.26 -3.24
C ALA A 278 -4.23 8.77 -2.97
N PRO A 279 -5.05 9.19 -1.98
CA PRO A 279 -5.13 10.58 -1.54
C PRO A 279 -3.80 11.14 -1.03
N ASN A 280 -3.00 10.28 -0.37
CA ASN A 280 -1.73 10.66 0.21
C ASN A 280 -0.81 9.42 0.33
N PRO A 281 0.28 9.33 -0.46
CA PRO A 281 1.10 8.12 -0.57
C PRO A 281 1.93 7.81 0.69
N LEU A 282 2.00 8.71 1.68
CA LEU A 282 2.67 8.44 2.95
C LEU A 282 1.76 7.71 3.95
N SER A 283 0.46 7.92 3.84
CA SER A 283 -0.53 7.47 4.84
C SER A 283 -1.58 6.54 4.27
N TRP A 284 -1.49 6.19 2.98
CA TRP A 284 -2.38 5.32 2.24
C TRP A 284 -1.58 4.42 1.29
N ILE A 285 -2.10 3.23 1.08
CA ILE A 285 -1.57 2.20 0.20
C ILE A 285 -2.70 1.61 -0.64
N ASP A 286 -2.40 1.15 -1.84
CA ASP A 286 -3.33 0.38 -2.70
C ASP A 286 -2.65 -0.91 -3.16
N PRO A 287 -2.66 -1.98 -2.34
CA PRO A 287 -1.87 -3.18 -2.64
C PRO A 287 -2.36 -4.01 -3.82
N LEU A 288 -3.60 -3.80 -4.25
CA LEU A 288 -4.16 -4.51 -5.40
C LEU A 288 -4.20 -3.61 -6.65
N GLY A 289 -3.98 -2.31 -6.50
CA GLY A 289 -4.28 -1.36 -7.55
C GLY A 289 -5.77 -1.33 -7.87
N LEU A 290 -6.66 -1.28 -6.88
CA LEU A 290 -8.12 -1.17 -7.05
C LEU A 290 -8.76 -0.20 -6.05
N LEU A 291 -8.36 -0.29 -4.78
CA LEU A 291 -8.94 0.47 -3.69
C LEU A 291 -7.88 0.78 -2.66
N CYS A 292 -7.53 2.06 -2.55
CA CYS A 292 -6.62 2.51 -1.52
C CYS A 292 -7.25 2.38 -0.12
N LYS A 293 -6.41 2.06 0.85
CA LYS A 293 -6.71 2.02 2.28
C LYS A 293 -5.64 2.79 3.02
N SER A 294 -5.95 3.38 4.17
CA SER A 294 -4.91 4.06 4.94
C SER A 294 -3.81 3.05 5.36
N ALA A 295 -2.54 3.41 5.19
CA ALA A 295 -1.37 2.67 5.69
C ALA A 295 -1.43 2.54 7.23
N TYR A 296 -2.02 3.55 7.88
CA TYR A 296 -2.31 3.57 9.31
C TYR A 296 -3.70 3.02 9.67
N SER A 297 -4.47 2.57 8.68
CA SER A 297 -5.81 2.01 8.94
C SER A 297 -5.71 0.98 10.05
N GLY A 298 -6.72 0.94 10.91
CA GLY A 298 -6.74 0.28 12.21
C GLY A 298 -6.15 -1.12 12.29
N ARG A 299 -5.93 -1.82 11.17
CA ARG A 299 -5.26 -3.12 11.06
C ARG A 299 -3.99 -3.29 11.89
N ARG A 300 -3.00 -2.39 11.93
CA ARG A 300 -1.82 -2.62 12.81
C ARG A 300 -2.21 -2.69 14.29
N GLY A 301 -3.10 -1.78 14.72
CA GLY A 301 -3.66 -1.78 16.07
C GLY A 301 -4.55 -2.98 16.35
N VAL A 302 -5.41 -3.33 15.41
CA VAL A 302 -6.34 -4.47 15.48
C VAL A 302 -5.57 -5.79 15.45
N ILE A 303 -4.49 -5.90 14.67
CA ILE A 303 -3.60 -7.07 14.64
C ILE A 303 -2.89 -7.22 15.98
N LYS A 304 -2.30 -6.13 16.50
CA LYS A 304 -1.71 -6.14 17.85
C LYS A 304 -2.76 -6.49 18.92
N ALA A 305 -3.95 -5.91 18.84
CA ALA A 305 -5.08 -6.22 19.70
C ALA A 305 -5.44 -7.70 19.66
N LYS A 306 -5.56 -8.31 18.47
CA LYS A 306 -5.88 -9.74 18.34
C LYS A 306 -4.78 -10.61 18.94
N ALA A 307 -3.51 -10.28 18.74
CA ALA A 307 -2.39 -11.00 19.33
C ALA A 307 -2.42 -10.90 20.87
N ASP A 308 -2.62 -9.69 21.41
CA ASP A 308 -2.72 -9.44 22.83
C ASP A 308 -3.92 -10.18 23.44
N LEU A 309 -5.10 -10.09 22.80
CA LEU A 309 -6.33 -10.77 23.23
C LEU A 309 -6.12 -12.29 23.33
N LYS A 310 -5.52 -12.90 22.30
CA LYS A 310 -5.21 -14.33 22.31
C LYS A 310 -4.27 -14.70 23.47
N LYS A 311 -3.23 -13.89 23.72
CA LYS A 311 -2.31 -14.09 24.85
C LYS A 311 -2.99 -13.97 26.21
N ASN A 312 -4.07 -13.19 26.30
CA ASN A 312 -4.86 -12.99 27.52
C ASN A 312 -6.11 -13.88 27.58
N GLY A 313 -6.15 -14.99 26.83
CA GLY A 313 -7.21 -15.99 26.95
C GLY A 313 -8.52 -15.65 26.22
N PHE A 314 -8.52 -14.65 25.35
CA PHE A 314 -9.68 -14.34 24.52
C PHE A 314 -9.61 -15.06 23.17
N THR A 315 -10.75 -15.59 22.73
CA THR A 315 -10.94 -16.15 21.39
C THR A 315 -11.71 -15.17 20.53
N VAL A 316 -11.08 -14.61 19.50
CA VAL A 316 -11.75 -13.71 18.55
C VAL A 316 -12.74 -14.50 17.71
N VAL A 317 -14.02 -14.07 17.71
CA VAL A 317 -15.11 -14.76 17.02
C VAL A 317 -15.65 -13.97 15.83
N ALA A 318 -15.50 -12.64 15.83
CA ALA A 318 -15.89 -11.80 14.71
C ALA A 318 -15.06 -10.51 14.67
N GLU A 319 -14.96 -9.92 13.49
CA GLU A 319 -14.30 -8.64 13.25
C GLU A 319 -15.27 -7.69 12.53
N GLU A 320 -15.12 -6.39 12.77
CA GLU A 320 -15.83 -5.35 12.01
C GLU A 320 -17.37 -5.50 12.07
N VAL A 321 -17.90 -5.80 13.25
CA VAL A 321 -19.32 -6.08 13.47
C VAL A 321 -20.09 -4.77 13.66
N THR A 322 -21.07 -4.53 12.79
CA THR A 322 -22.03 -3.42 12.99
C THR A 322 -23.12 -3.86 13.95
N MET A 323 -23.39 -3.04 14.96
CA MET A 323 -24.33 -3.33 16.04
C MET A 323 -25.04 -2.06 16.52
N LYS A 324 -26.16 -2.22 17.23
CA LYS A 324 -26.79 -1.13 17.99
C LYS A 324 -26.53 -1.32 19.47
N VAL A 325 -26.12 -0.24 20.13
CA VAL A 325 -25.87 -0.19 21.57
C VAL A 325 -26.49 1.09 22.10
N ASN A 326 -27.37 0.98 23.10
CA ASN A 326 -28.09 2.11 23.69
C ASN A 326 -28.73 3.04 22.62
N GLY A 327 -29.37 2.43 21.60
CA GLY A 327 -30.01 3.13 20.50
C GLY A 327 -29.06 3.78 19.49
N LYS A 328 -27.73 3.62 19.63
CA LYS A 328 -26.73 4.11 18.66
C LYS A 328 -26.18 2.99 17.82
N ARG A 329 -26.15 3.19 16.50
CA ARG A 329 -25.47 2.29 15.57
C ARG A 329 -23.97 2.55 15.64
N ILE A 330 -23.20 1.52 15.96
CA ILE A 330 -21.75 1.55 16.03
C ILE A 330 -21.18 0.35 15.27
N ARG A 331 -19.91 0.46 14.89
CA ARG A 331 -19.13 -0.67 14.35
C ARG A 331 -18.03 -0.94 15.35
N ALA A 332 -17.94 -2.18 15.80
CA ALA A 332 -16.88 -2.65 16.67
C ALA A 332 -15.81 -3.32 15.83
N ASP A 333 -14.55 -3.07 16.19
CA ASP A 333 -13.41 -3.65 15.47
C ASP A 333 -13.30 -5.16 15.73
N ILE A 334 -13.49 -5.61 16.98
CA ILE A 334 -13.33 -7.02 17.38
C ILE A 334 -14.45 -7.44 18.33
N VAL A 335 -14.99 -8.65 18.14
CA VAL A 335 -15.78 -9.36 19.14
C VAL A 335 -15.06 -10.67 19.48
N ALA A 336 -14.88 -10.93 20.77
CA ALA A 336 -14.21 -12.13 21.28
C ALA A 336 -15.00 -12.78 22.42
N LYS A 337 -14.64 -14.01 22.77
CA LYS A 337 -15.10 -14.72 23.96
C LYS A 337 -13.98 -14.93 24.96
N ASP A 338 -14.28 -14.81 26.25
CA ASP A 338 -13.38 -15.28 27.31
C ASP A 338 -13.46 -16.83 27.46
N ALA A 339 -12.67 -17.38 28.40
CA ALA A 339 -12.67 -18.82 28.68
C ALA A 339 -14.03 -19.35 29.20
N ASN A 340 -14.88 -18.48 29.74
CA ASN A 340 -16.23 -18.83 30.21
C ASN A 340 -17.29 -18.69 29.10
N GLY A 341 -16.91 -18.25 27.90
CA GLY A 341 -17.79 -18.05 26.76
C GLY A 341 -18.53 -16.71 26.76
N ASN A 342 -18.25 -15.80 27.70
CA ASN A 342 -18.84 -14.47 27.74
C ASN A 342 -18.34 -13.62 26.57
N TYR A 343 -19.19 -12.76 26.01
CA TYR A 343 -18.79 -11.88 24.91
C TYR A 343 -18.09 -10.62 25.40
N HIS A 344 -17.05 -10.24 24.67
CA HIS A 344 -16.29 -9.02 24.86
C HIS A 344 -16.19 -8.28 23.53
N VAL A 345 -16.50 -6.98 23.54
CA VAL A 345 -16.48 -6.13 22.35
C VAL A 345 -15.35 -5.12 22.51
N PHE A 346 -14.39 -5.13 21.60
CA PHE A 346 -13.23 -4.25 21.64
C PHE A 346 -13.28 -3.25 20.50
N GLU A 347 -13.10 -1.98 20.87
CA GLU A 347 -12.81 -0.90 19.95
C GLU A 347 -11.32 -0.58 20.03
N VAL A 348 -10.65 -0.47 18.89
CA VAL A 348 -9.21 -0.26 18.81
C VAL A 348 -8.91 1.13 18.26
N LYS A 349 -8.07 1.89 18.98
CA LYS A 349 -7.63 3.23 18.56
C LYS A 349 -6.11 3.31 18.61
N ASN A 350 -5.51 3.76 17.52
CA ASN A 350 -4.08 4.02 17.43
C ASN A 350 -3.78 5.52 17.63
N GLY A 351 -2.78 5.83 18.44
CA GLY A 351 -2.30 7.17 18.74
C GLY A 351 -3.42 8.11 19.20
N LYS A 352 -3.60 9.21 18.48
CA LYS A 352 -4.65 10.21 18.76
C LYS A 352 -6.06 9.81 18.28
N GLY A 353 -6.25 8.54 17.91
CA GLY A 353 -7.54 8.01 17.45
C GLY A 353 -8.69 8.31 18.41
N ARG A 354 -9.77 8.87 17.86
CA ARG A 354 -10.98 9.25 18.61
C ARG A 354 -12.12 8.30 18.29
N LEU A 355 -12.96 8.05 19.29
CA LEU A 355 -14.25 7.40 19.09
C LEU A 355 -15.13 8.26 18.16
N THR A 356 -15.89 7.60 17.29
CA THR A 356 -16.90 8.25 16.45
C THR A 356 -18.03 8.85 17.30
N LYS A 357 -18.87 9.72 16.71
CA LYS A 357 -20.04 10.29 17.40
C LYS A 357 -21.00 9.20 17.91
N GLY A 358 -21.19 8.14 17.13
CA GLY A 358 -21.99 6.98 17.52
C GLY A 358 -21.40 6.23 18.71
N GLN A 359 -20.09 5.93 18.68
CA GLN A 359 -19.40 5.22 19.77
C GLN A 359 -19.28 6.04 21.05
N LYS A 360 -19.16 7.37 20.96
CA LYS A 360 -19.27 8.24 22.14
C LYS A 360 -20.70 8.24 22.69
N GLY A 361 -21.68 8.32 21.80
CA GLY A 361 -23.09 8.39 22.16
C GLY A 361 -23.68 7.08 22.68
N SER A 362 -23.03 5.93 22.45
CA SER A 362 -23.45 4.66 23.04
C SER A 362 -23.10 4.57 24.53
N GLY A 363 -22.11 5.34 25.00
CA GLY A 363 -21.74 5.39 26.42
C GLY A 363 -21.03 4.15 26.97
N VAL A 364 -20.71 3.16 26.12
CA VAL A 364 -20.13 1.87 26.56
C VAL A 364 -18.60 1.79 26.46
N TYR A 365 -17.94 2.79 25.90
CA TYR A 365 -16.48 2.83 25.81
C TYR A 365 -15.92 3.85 26.79
N ASP A 366 -15.46 3.35 27.94
CA ASP A 366 -14.75 4.16 28.93
C ASP A 366 -13.35 4.58 28.38
N LYS A 367 -12.92 5.81 28.69
CA LYS A 367 -11.66 6.41 28.22
C LYS A 367 -10.48 6.14 29.16
N GLY A 368 -10.54 5.09 29.99
CA GLY A 368 -9.48 4.70 30.92
C GLY A 368 -8.09 4.55 30.27
N ALA A 369 -7.07 4.42 31.12
CA ALA A 369 -5.65 4.49 30.77
C ALA A 369 -5.28 3.64 29.54
N ALA A 370 -4.37 4.17 28.71
CA ALA A 370 -3.95 3.55 27.46
C ALA A 370 -3.11 2.27 27.69
N ASN A 371 -3.11 1.34 26.72
CA ASN A 371 -2.13 0.26 26.67
C ASN A 371 -0.79 0.86 26.24
N THR A 372 -0.03 1.42 27.17
CA THR A 372 1.35 1.83 26.86
C THR A 372 2.27 0.63 27.04
N ASN A 373 2.75 0.08 25.93
CA ASN A 373 4.16 -0.29 25.79
C ASN A 373 4.52 -0.31 24.30
N GLY A 374 5.52 0.53 23.95
CA GLY A 374 6.10 0.62 22.63
C GLY A 374 6.74 -0.71 22.22
N GLY A 375 6.45 -1.14 20.99
CA GLY A 375 6.95 -2.38 20.40
C GLY A 375 5.88 -3.42 20.11
N LEU A 376 6.12 -4.23 19.08
CA LEU A 376 5.43 -5.51 18.88
C LEU A 376 5.98 -6.50 19.93
N GLY A 377 5.13 -7.03 20.81
CA GLY A 377 5.49 -8.13 21.72
C GLY A 377 5.73 -7.83 23.22
N GLY A 378 5.51 -6.60 23.73
CA GLY A 378 5.99 -6.21 25.08
C GLY A 378 4.99 -5.77 26.17
N GLY A 379 3.67 -5.91 26.04
CA GLY A 379 2.74 -5.33 27.03
C GLY A 379 1.64 -6.29 27.51
N GLY A 380 1.40 -6.37 28.82
CA GLY A 380 0.10 -6.80 29.34
C GLY A 380 -0.99 -5.82 28.92
N ILE A 381 -2.22 -6.29 28.71
CA ILE A 381 -3.35 -5.39 28.41
C ILE A 381 -3.68 -4.64 29.71
N SER A 382 -3.65 -3.32 29.68
CA SER A 382 -4.27 -2.46 30.71
C SER A 382 -5.53 -1.85 30.10
N PRO A 383 -6.59 -2.64 29.89
CA PRO A 383 -7.76 -2.14 29.21
C PRO A 383 -8.47 -1.09 30.06
N SER A 384 -9.36 -0.29 29.46
CA SER A 384 -10.39 0.46 30.21
C SER A 384 -11.09 -0.47 31.21
N LYS A 385 -11.71 0.02 32.29
CA LYS A 385 -12.35 -0.82 33.33
C LYS A 385 -13.42 -1.82 32.82
N GLY A 386 -13.79 -1.76 31.54
CA GLY A 386 -14.82 -2.56 30.94
C GLY A 386 -16.19 -1.98 31.30
N THR A 387 -17.07 -1.82 30.32
CA THR A 387 -18.46 -1.42 30.61
C THR A 387 -19.36 -2.58 30.21
N GLN A 388 -20.13 -3.12 31.16
CA GLN A 388 -21.13 -4.13 30.83
C GLN A 388 -22.30 -3.49 30.08
N GLY A 389 -22.84 -4.20 29.10
CA GLY A 389 -24.00 -3.76 28.36
C GLY A 389 -24.52 -4.82 27.39
N LYS A 390 -25.43 -4.41 26.52
CA LYS A 390 -26.00 -5.26 25.47
C LYS A 390 -25.76 -4.64 24.11
N PHE A 391 -25.58 -5.47 23.09
CA PHE A 391 -25.66 -5.05 21.71
C PHE A 391 -26.66 -5.88 20.92
N GLU A 392 -27.34 -5.24 19.98
CA GLU A 392 -28.13 -5.90 18.93
C GLU A 392 -27.27 -5.93 17.65
N VAL A 393 -27.05 -7.11 17.07
CA VAL A 393 -26.33 -7.25 15.80
C VAL A 393 -27.12 -6.52 14.70
N ALA A 394 -26.46 -5.65 13.94
CA ALA A 394 -27.07 -4.78 12.93
C ALA A 394 -26.38 -4.90 11.56
N THR A 395 -25.85 -6.08 11.26
CA THR A 395 -25.22 -6.43 9.98
C THR A 395 -25.84 -7.72 9.42
N ASN A 396 -26.20 -7.70 8.13
CA ASN A 396 -26.71 -8.86 7.40
C ASN A 396 -25.58 -9.68 6.75
N GLY A 397 -24.32 -9.25 6.89
CA GLY A 397 -23.17 -9.90 6.29
C GLY A 397 -22.59 -11.05 7.13
N PRO A 398 -21.61 -11.79 6.58
CA PRO A 398 -21.00 -12.96 7.23
C PRO A 398 -20.40 -12.64 8.61
N ASN A 399 -19.96 -11.40 8.83
CA ASN A 399 -19.38 -10.94 10.10
C ASN A 399 -20.37 -11.01 11.27
N GLY A 400 -21.69 -11.00 11.03
CA GLY A 400 -22.70 -11.09 12.08
C GLY A 400 -23.04 -12.52 12.50
N ILE A 401 -22.74 -13.51 11.66
CA ILE A 401 -23.14 -14.92 11.88
C ILE A 401 -22.52 -15.50 13.17
N PRO A 402 -21.21 -15.31 13.47
CA PRO A 402 -20.60 -15.87 14.67
C PRO A 402 -21.15 -15.32 15.99
N VAL A 403 -21.89 -14.22 15.94
CA VAL A 403 -22.55 -13.56 17.08
C VAL A 403 -24.07 -13.68 17.03
N GLY A 404 -24.60 -14.62 16.23
CA GLY A 404 -26.03 -14.98 16.18
C GLY A 404 -26.83 -14.32 15.05
N GLY A 405 -26.20 -13.55 14.17
CA GLY A 405 -26.86 -12.93 13.01
C GLY A 405 -27.66 -11.67 13.35
N ASN A 406 -28.18 -11.00 12.31
CA ASN A 406 -28.87 -9.72 12.44
C ASN A 406 -30.10 -9.80 13.38
N GLY A 407 -30.25 -8.82 14.27
CA GLY A 407 -31.31 -8.75 15.26
C GLY A 407 -31.04 -9.52 16.56
N ASN A 408 -29.99 -10.36 16.61
CA ASN A 408 -29.64 -11.06 17.83
C ASN A 408 -29.12 -10.08 18.90
N VAL A 409 -29.57 -10.25 20.15
CA VAL A 409 -29.18 -9.40 21.28
C VAL A 409 -28.25 -10.18 22.21
N VAL A 410 -27.10 -9.60 22.51
CA VAL A 410 -26.01 -10.28 23.23
C VAL A 410 -25.54 -9.40 24.40
N ASP A 411 -25.46 -9.99 25.58
CA ASP A 411 -24.79 -9.41 26.74
C ASP A 411 -23.27 -9.46 26.54
N ALA A 412 -22.59 -8.33 26.75
CA ALA A 412 -21.15 -8.24 26.54
C ALA A 412 -20.48 -7.19 27.43
N THR A 413 -19.17 -7.34 27.60
CA THR A 413 -18.32 -6.29 28.18
C THR A 413 -17.62 -5.51 27.07
N PHE A 414 -17.74 -4.19 27.09
CA PHE A 414 -17.18 -3.29 26.08
C PHE A 414 -15.85 -2.70 26.58
N TRP A 415 -14.88 -2.66 25.68
CA TRP A 415 -13.50 -2.26 25.98
C TRP A 415 -13.00 -1.29 24.92
N LEU A 416 -12.24 -0.30 25.37
CA LEU A 416 -11.46 0.56 24.49
C LEU A 416 -9.99 0.22 24.64
N LEU A 417 -9.36 -0.23 23.55
CA LEU A 417 -7.92 -0.46 23.47
C LEU A 417 -7.29 0.73 22.77
N ARG A 418 -6.31 1.35 23.44
CA ARG A 418 -5.52 2.46 22.88
C ARG A 418 -4.06 2.03 22.74
N TYR A 419 -3.57 2.02 21.50
CA TYR A 419 -2.19 1.69 21.14
C TYR A 419 -1.40 2.90 20.68
#